data_AF-A0A382SWD7-F1
#
_entry.id   AF-A0A382SWD7-F1
#
_cell.length_a   1.000
_cell.length_b   1.000
_cell.length_c   1.000
_cell.angle_alpha   90.00
_cell.angle_beta   90.00
_cell.angle_gamma   90.00
#
_symmetry.space_group_name_H-M   'P 1'
#
loop_
_entity.id
_entity.type
_entity.pdbx_description
1 polymer ?
#
loop_
_entity_poly.entity_id
_entity_poly.type
_entity_poly.pdbx_seq_one_letter_code
_entity_poly.pdbx_strand_id
1 'polypeptide(L)'
;LGYGLASKVMMASLIIFFPVTATFLDGLRRTDPGWLDLAHTMTAGQSTSHRWTILRHIRIPAALPTLASGLRVAAAVAPIGAVVGEWVGSSAGLGYLMLHANGRMQIDLLFAALFVLAGMAVALFFSLDWLLRHLLPWQPDSLPND
;
A
#
# COMPACT_ATOMS: atom_id res chain seq x y z
N LEU A 1 2.66 -25.07 15.95
CA LEU A 1 1.73 -24.75 14.83
C LEU A 1 1.59 -23.24 14.58
N GLY A 2 2.60 -22.39 14.88
CA GLY A 2 2.39 -20.93 14.99
C GLY A 2 3.36 -20.00 14.25
N TYR A 3 4.34 -20.51 13.48
CA TYR A 3 5.33 -19.71 12.76
C TYR A 3 5.23 -19.92 11.23
N GLY A 4 4.00 -19.93 10.72
CA GLY A 4 3.71 -20.09 9.30
C GLY A 4 3.65 -18.75 8.55
N LEU A 5 3.54 -18.85 7.22
CA LEU A 5 3.31 -17.74 6.27
C LEU A 5 2.28 -16.71 6.76
N ALA A 6 1.24 -17.15 7.49
CA ALA A 6 0.19 -16.30 8.07
C ALA A 6 0.72 -15.24 9.06
N SER A 7 1.68 -15.57 9.94
CA SER A 7 2.25 -14.61 10.90
C SER A 7 3.04 -13.50 10.18
N LYS A 8 3.73 -13.87 9.10
CA LYS A 8 4.46 -12.94 8.23
C LYS A 8 3.52 -11.96 7.54
N VAL A 9 2.45 -12.49 6.94
CA VAL A 9 1.43 -11.69 6.28
C VAL A 9 0.74 -10.76 7.26
N MET A 10 0.53 -11.19 8.51
CA MET A 10 -0.13 -10.37 9.54
C MET A 10 0.75 -9.18 9.99
N MET A 11 2.06 -9.41 10.21
CA MET A 11 3.03 -8.33 10.48
C MET A 11 3.15 -7.34 9.31
N ALA A 12 3.29 -7.86 8.08
CA ALA A 12 3.33 -7.01 6.88
C ALA A 12 2.04 -6.20 6.73
N SER A 13 0.88 -6.83 6.94
CA SER A 13 -0.43 -6.17 6.89
C SER A 13 -0.54 -5.05 7.93
N LEU A 14 -0.08 -5.26 9.16
CA LEU A 14 -0.12 -4.23 10.21
C LEU A 14 0.71 -2.99 9.83
N ILE A 15 1.88 -3.18 9.24
CA ILE A 15 2.77 -2.09 8.82
C ILE A 15 2.20 -1.32 7.63
N ILE A 16 1.54 -2.04 6.71
CA ILE A 16 0.94 -1.45 5.51
C ILE A 16 -0.43 -0.80 5.80
N PHE A 17 -1.16 -1.31 6.80
CA PHE A 17 -2.54 -0.90 7.08
C PHE A 17 -2.67 0.58 7.42
N PHE A 18 -1.81 1.10 8.31
CA PHE A 18 -1.88 2.50 8.75
C PHE A 18 -1.63 3.51 7.61
N PRO A 19 -0.51 3.43 6.86
CA PRO A 19 -0.25 4.37 5.78
C PRO A 19 -1.34 4.33 4.71
N VAL A 20 -1.76 3.12 4.28
CA VAL A 20 -2.81 2.97 3.25
C VAL A 20 -4.14 3.54 3.73
N THR A 21 -4.53 3.25 4.97
CA THR A 21 -5.80 3.74 5.54
C THR A 21 -5.78 5.25 5.71
N ALA A 22 -4.66 5.83 6.18
CA ALA A 22 -4.51 7.26 6.34
C ALA A 22 -4.64 7.99 4.99
N THR A 23 -3.93 7.52 3.96
CA THR A 23 -3.97 8.11 2.62
C THR A 23 -5.34 7.97 1.95
N PHE A 24 -6.04 6.86 2.20
CA PHE A 24 -7.39 6.68 1.70
C PHE A 24 -8.39 7.61 2.40
N LEU A 25 -8.27 7.77 3.72
CA LEU A 25 -9.10 8.68 4.49
C LEU A 25 -8.88 10.14 4.08
N ASP A 26 -7.63 10.53 3.86
CA ASP A 26 -7.28 11.86 3.35
C ASP A 26 -7.89 12.10 1.96
N GLY A 27 -7.85 11.09 1.10
CA GLY A 27 -8.54 11.09 -0.20
C GLY A 27 -10.03 11.33 -0.10
N LEU A 28 -10.69 10.59 0.80
CA LEU A 28 -12.13 10.71 1.03
C LEU A 28 -12.50 12.10 1.56
N ARG A 29 -11.63 12.70 2.38
CA ARG A 29 -11.82 14.04 2.97
C ARG A 29 -11.54 15.19 1.99
N ARG A 30 -10.68 14.98 0.99
CA ARG A 30 -10.36 15.96 -0.06
C ARG A 30 -11.41 16.08 -1.16
N THR A 31 -12.54 15.39 -1.06
CA THR A 31 -13.64 15.54 -2.03
C THR A 31 -14.15 16.98 -2.02
N ASP A 32 -14.04 17.67 -3.15
CA ASP A 32 -14.38 19.10 -3.29
C ASP A 32 -15.83 19.37 -2.84
N PRO A 33 -16.09 20.35 -1.96
CA PRO A 33 -17.43 20.69 -1.52
C PRO A 33 -18.40 21.00 -2.67
N GLY A 34 -17.91 21.49 -3.82
CA GLY A 34 -18.74 21.73 -5.00
C GLY A 34 -19.41 20.48 -5.58
N TRP A 35 -18.78 19.30 -5.47
CA TRP A 35 -19.39 18.02 -5.89
C TRP A 35 -20.45 17.54 -4.90
N LEU A 36 -20.28 17.87 -3.62
CA LEU A 36 -21.28 17.61 -2.59
C LEU A 36 -22.48 18.52 -2.77
N ASP A 37 -22.27 19.80 -3.08
CA ASP A 37 -23.36 20.75 -3.34
C ASP A 37 -24.14 20.41 -4.61
N LEU A 38 -23.47 19.97 -5.69
CA LEU A 38 -24.12 19.43 -6.89
C LEU A 38 -24.91 18.15 -6.60
N ALA A 39 -24.35 17.22 -5.80
CA ALA A 39 -25.09 16.03 -5.40
C ALA A 39 -26.32 16.38 -4.54
N HIS A 40 -26.19 17.35 -3.63
CA HIS A 40 -27.28 17.82 -2.79
C HIS A 40 -28.40 18.49 -3.61
N THR A 41 -28.05 19.25 -4.64
CA THR A 41 -29.02 19.93 -5.52
C THR A 41 -29.69 18.98 -6.52
N MET A 42 -28.95 18.03 -7.10
CA MET A 42 -29.50 17.06 -8.06
C MET A 42 -30.32 15.93 -7.41
N THR A 43 -30.13 15.65 -6.12
CA THR A 43 -30.71 14.44 -5.46
C THR A 43 -31.74 14.77 -4.36
N ALA A 44 -32.40 15.93 -4.43
CA ALA A 44 -33.35 16.43 -3.43
C ALA A 44 -34.55 15.50 -3.08
N GLY A 45 -34.64 14.26 -3.61
CA GLY A 45 -35.77 13.35 -3.43
C GLY A 45 -35.57 12.06 -2.63
N GLN A 46 -34.35 11.61 -2.25
CA GLN A 46 -34.16 10.24 -1.71
C GLN A 46 -33.26 10.16 -0.45
N SER A 47 -33.83 10.58 0.68
CA SER A 47 -33.14 10.87 1.96
C SER A 47 -32.30 9.74 2.60
N THR A 48 -32.57 8.44 2.36
CA THR A 48 -31.83 7.35 3.04
C THR A 48 -30.79 6.65 2.14
N SER A 49 -31.01 6.59 0.82
CA SER A 49 -30.05 6.03 -0.14
C SER A 49 -28.94 7.01 -0.55
N HIS A 50 -29.14 8.30 -0.24
CA HIS A 50 -28.29 9.41 -0.69
C HIS A 50 -26.84 9.32 -0.20
N ARG A 51 -26.61 9.05 1.09
CA ARG A 51 -25.25 8.99 1.65
C ARG A 51 -24.42 7.83 1.09
N TRP A 52 -25.05 6.66 0.92
CA TRP A 52 -24.40 5.49 0.32
C TRP A 52 -24.15 5.67 -1.17
N THR A 53 -25.08 6.30 -1.89
CA THR A 53 -24.94 6.59 -3.33
C THR A 53 -23.82 7.61 -3.58
N ILE A 54 -23.78 8.71 -2.82
CA ILE A 54 -22.69 9.71 -2.87
C ILE A 54 -21.35 9.06 -2.51
N LEU A 55 -21.32 8.25 -1.46
CA LEU A 55 -20.09 7.57 -1.06
C LEU A 55 -19.57 6.70 -2.22
N ARG A 56 -20.42 5.86 -2.81
CA ARG A 56 -20.00 4.89 -3.83
C ARG A 56 -19.72 5.49 -5.20
N HIS A 57 -20.47 6.49 -5.63
CA HIS A 57 -20.38 7.05 -6.99
C HIS A 57 -19.56 8.34 -7.09
N ILE A 58 -19.35 9.05 -5.97
CA ILE A 58 -18.64 10.33 -5.97
C ILE A 58 -17.35 10.21 -5.15
N ARG A 59 -17.47 9.87 -3.85
CA ARG A 59 -16.31 9.87 -2.95
C ARG A 59 -15.32 8.74 -3.22
N ILE A 60 -15.79 7.51 -3.43
CA ILE A 60 -14.91 6.36 -3.73
C ILE A 60 -14.09 6.61 -5.00
N PRO A 61 -14.69 6.92 -6.18
CA PRO A 61 -13.90 7.17 -7.38
C PRO A 61 -12.99 8.39 -7.26
N ALA A 62 -13.41 9.46 -6.57
CA ALA A 62 -12.56 10.62 -6.31
C ALA A 62 -11.39 10.33 -5.35
N ALA A 63 -11.51 9.33 -4.46
CA ALA A 63 -10.47 8.93 -3.53
C ALA A 63 -9.56 7.80 -4.04
N LEU A 64 -9.91 7.13 -5.15
CA LEU A 64 -9.06 6.13 -5.79
C LEU A 64 -7.64 6.64 -6.14
N PRO A 65 -7.45 7.87 -6.65
CA PRO A 65 -6.12 8.41 -6.96
C PRO A 65 -5.24 8.56 -5.71
N THR A 66 -5.84 9.05 -4.62
CA THR A 66 -5.18 9.18 -3.32
C THR A 66 -4.95 7.84 -2.63
N LEU A 67 -5.78 6.83 -2.90
CA LEU A 67 -5.51 5.45 -2.50
C LEU A 67 -4.30 4.89 -3.25
N ALA A 68 -4.18 5.17 -4.55
CA ALA A 68 -3.05 4.74 -5.37
C ALA A 68 -1.73 5.34 -4.91
N SER A 69 -1.68 6.64 -4.59
CA SER A 69 -0.49 7.27 -4.03
C SER A 69 -0.10 6.65 -2.68
N GLY A 70 -1.10 6.38 -1.83
CA GLY A 70 -0.91 5.66 -0.58
C GLY A 70 -0.36 4.26 -0.75
N LEU A 71 -0.85 3.53 -1.75
CA LEU A 71 -0.39 2.19 -2.07
C LEU A 71 1.05 2.20 -2.59
N ARG A 72 1.49 3.22 -3.33
CA ARG A 72 2.90 3.41 -3.73
C ARG A 72 3.81 3.61 -2.52
N VAL A 73 3.42 4.44 -1.55
CA VAL A 73 4.19 4.63 -0.31
C VAL A 73 4.25 3.33 0.48
N ALA A 74 3.12 2.64 0.61
CA ALA A 74 3.07 1.35 1.27
C ALA A 74 3.95 0.30 0.58
N ALA A 75 3.99 0.26 -0.75
CA ALA A 75 4.85 -0.63 -1.51
C ALA A 75 6.35 -0.41 -1.22
N ALA A 76 6.75 0.84 -1.00
CA ALA A 76 8.13 1.18 -0.63
C ALA A 76 8.48 0.72 0.79
N VAL A 77 7.53 0.74 1.73
CA VAL A 77 7.75 0.40 3.14
C VAL A 77 7.49 -1.09 3.43
N ALA A 78 6.67 -1.77 2.61
CA ALA A 78 6.29 -3.17 2.78
C ALA A 78 7.47 -4.15 2.90
N PRO A 79 8.55 -4.05 2.10
CA PRO A 79 9.70 -4.95 2.21
C PRO A 79 10.41 -4.82 3.56
N ILE A 80 10.51 -3.60 4.11
CA ILE A 80 11.10 -3.36 5.43
C ILE A 80 10.28 -4.09 6.50
N GLY A 81 8.95 -3.95 6.44
CA GLY A 81 8.05 -4.62 7.37
C GLY A 81 8.07 -6.15 7.25
N ALA A 82 8.21 -6.67 6.04
CA ALA A 82 8.36 -8.10 5.79
C ALA A 82 9.65 -8.64 6.44
N VAL A 83 10.79 -7.96 6.28
CA VAL A 83 12.07 -8.36 6.88
C VAL A 83 12.01 -8.33 8.41
N VAL A 84 11.47 -7.26 8.99
CA VAL A 84 11.30 -7.14 10.44
C VAL A 84 10.39 -8.25 10.98
N GLY A 85 9.29 -8.54 10.27
CA GLY A 85 8.41 -9.66 10.60
C GLY A 85 9.12 -11.02 10.52
N GLU A 86 10.01 -11.20 9.54
CA GLU A 86 10.81 -12.42 9.42
C GLU A 86 11.85 -12.56 10.55
N TRP A 87 12.41 -11.47 11.07
CA TRP A 87 13.38 -11.49 12.17
C TRP A 87 12.75 -11.90 13.52
N VAL A 88 11.54 -11.43 13.80
CA VAL A 88 10.90 -11.61 15.12
C VAL A 88 10.35 -13.03 15.32
N GLY A 89 10.00 -13.74 14.24
CA GLY A 89 9.26 -14.99 14.39
C GLY A 89 9.34 -15.96 13.22
N SER A 90 10.36 -15.88 12.37
CA SER A 90 10.50 -16.87 11.29
C SER A 90 11.71 -17.76 11.44
N SER A 91 11.52 -19.05 11.14
CA SER A 91 12.58 -20.05 11.00
C SER A 91 13.04 -20.23 9.55
N ALA A 92 12.51 -19.44 8.61
CA ALA A 92 12.89 -19.49 7.19
C ALA A 92 12.54 -18.17 6.49
N GLY A 93 13.38 -17.69 5.58
CA GLY A 93 13.15 -16.43 4.84
C GLY A 93 14.45 -15.67 4.60
N LEU A 94 14.40 -14.61 3.78
CA LEU A 94 15.57 -13.78 3.51
C LEU A 94 16.00 -13.03 4.77
N GLY A 95 15.06 -12.50 5.55
CA GLY A 95 15.38 -11.84 6.82
C GLY A 95 16.03 -12.79 7.84
N TYR A 96 15.50 -14.01 7.96
CA TYR A 96 16.09 -15.05 8.80
C TYR A 96 17.50 -15.47 8.32
N LEU A 97 17.66 -15.67 7.01
CA LEU A 97 18.94 -16.04 6.40
C LEU A 97 20.01 -14.96 6.63
N MET A 98 19.62 -13.69 6.52
CA MET A 98 20.49 -12.55 6.85
C MET A 98 20.91 -12.55 8.32
N LEU A 99 19.97 -12.77 9.25
CA LEU A 99 20.26 -12.83 10.69
C LEU A 99 21.20 -13.99 11.04
N HIS A 100 20.96 -15.16 10.43
CA HIS A 100 21.78 -16.34 10.61
C HIS A 100 23.19 -16.18 9.98
N ALA A 101 23.28 -15.55 8.81
CA ALA A 101 24.56 -15.23 8.16
C ALA A 101 25.38 -14.24 8.97
N ASN A 102 24.73 -13.21 9.54
CA ASN A 102 25.36 -12.24 10.42
C ASN A 102 25.98 -12.91 11.65
N GLY A 103 25.24 -13.84 12.30
CA GLY A 103 25.74 -14.61 13.44
C GLY A 103 26.92 -15.53 13.12
N ARG A 104 27.09 -15.94 11.86
CA ARG A 104 28.25 -16.72 11.37
C ARG A 104 29.35 -15.86 10.76
N MET A 105 29.24 -14.53 10.83
CA MET A 105 30.14 -13.58 10.16
C MET A 105 30.29 -13.84 8.64
N GLN A 106 29.26 -14.42 8.01
CA GLN A 106 29.19 -14.66 6.56
C GLN A 106 28.65 -13.43 5.84
N ILE A 107 29.49 -12.40 5.75
CA ILE A 107 29.14 -11.10 5.18
C ILE A 107 28.76 -11.25 3.69
N ASP A 108 29.43 -12.14 2.96
CA ASP A 108 29.12 -12.42 1.55
C ASP A 108 27.67 -12.88 1.36
N LEU A 109 27.19 -13.79 2.21
CA LEU A 109 25.83 -14.31 2.16
C LEU A 109 24.81 -13.25 2.59
N LEU A 110 25.17 -12.42 3.57
CA LEU A 110 24.34 -11.30 4.02
C LEU A 110 24.10 -10.30 2.89
N PHE A 111 25.16 -9.89 2.17
CA PHE A 111 25.02 -8.98 1.03
C PHE A 111 24.29 -9.63 -0.15
N ALA A 112 24.53 -10.90 -0.45
CA ALA A 112 23.78 -11.62 -1.48
C ALA A 112 22.27 -11.61 -1.18
N ALA A 113 21.88 -11.90 0.06
CA ALA A 113 20.48 -11.86 0.48
C ALA A 113 19.90 -10.43 0.45
N LEU A 114 20.68 -9.42 0.82
CA LEU A 114 20.30 -8.00 0.71
C LEU A 114 20.03 -7.60 -0.75
N PHE A 115 20.87 -8.01 -1.71
CA PHE A 115 20.67 -7.71 -3.12
C PHE A 115 19.41 -8.37 -3.68
N VAL A 116 19.15 -9.63 -3.32
CA VAL A 116 17.92 -10.33 -3.72
C VAL A 116 16.69 -9.62 -3.15
N LEU A 117 16.74 -9.25 -1.87
CA LEU A 117 15.67 -8.52 -1.21
C LEU A 117 15.42 -7.14 -1.87
N ALA A 118 16.49 -6.40 -2.19
CA ALA A 118 16.38 -5.12 -2.89
C ALA A 118 15.75 -5.31 -4.28
N GLY A 119 16.16 -6.33 -5.03
CA GLY A 119 15.55 -6.69 -6.30
C GLY A 119 14.06 -7.00 -6.17
N MET A 120 13.66 -7.77 -5.15
CA MET A 120 12.26 -8.07 -4.86
C MET A 120 11.45 -6.81 -4.49
N ALA A 121 12.02 -5.92 -3.69
CA ALA A 121 11.40 -4.66 -3.31
C ALA A 121 11.13 -3.77 -4.54
N VAL A 122 12.13 -3.62 -5.39
CA VAL A 122 12.04 -2.86 -6.63
C VAL A 122 11.01 -3.50 -7.58
N ALA A 123 11.07 -4.82 -7.76
CA ALA A 123 10.10 -5.54 -8.58
C ALA A 123 8.68 -5.38 -8.07
N LEU A 124 8.46 -5.46 -6.75
CA LEU A 124 7.14 -5.25 -6.13
C LEU A 124 6.63 -3.83 -6.39
N PHE A 125 7.49 -2.82 -6.19
CA PHE A 125 7.14 -1.43 -6.42
C PHE A 125 6.73 -1.19 -7.88
N PHE A 126 7.55 -1.62 -8.85
CA PHE A 126 7.23 -1.46 -10.28
C PHE A 126 5.99 -2.26 -10.70
N SER A 127 5.80 -3.46 -10.15
CA SER A 127 4.60 -4.27 -10.42
C SER A 127 3.34 -3.57 -9.94
N LEU A 128 3.38 -2.99 -8.73
CA LEU A 128 2.28 -2.20 -8.17
C LEU A 128 2.05 -0.93 -8.96
N ASP A 129 3.12 -0.21 -9.33
CA ASP A 129 3.00 1.02 -10.12
C ASP A 129 2.37 0.74 -11.49
N TRP A 130 2.82 -0.33 -12.17
CA TRP A 130 2.25 -0.76 -13.45
C TRP A 130 0.76 -1.15 -13.32
N LEU A 131 0.41 -1.92 -12.28
CA LEU A 131 -0.97 -2.30 -12.02
C LEU A 131 -1.86 -1.08 -11.73
N LEU A 132 -1.37 -0.14 -10.94
CA LEU A 132 -2.09 1.10 -10.60
C LEU A 132 -2.31 1.97 -11.84
N ARG A 133 -1.30 2.13 -12.70
CA ARG A 133 -1.45 2.84 -13.99
C ARG A 133 -2.49 2.20 -14.89
N HIS A 134 -2.56 0.87 -14.90
CA HIS A 134 -3.54 0.14 -15.71
C HIS A 134 -4.97 0.27 -15.16
N LEU A 135 -5.13 0.30 -13.83
CA LEU A 135 -6.43 0.45 -13.17
C LEU A 135 -6.94 1.90 -13.12
N LEU A 136 -6.03 2.88 -13.21
CA LEU A 136 -6.33 4.31 -13.15
C LEU A 136 -5.80 5.06 -14.40
N PRO A 137 -6.25 4.69 -15.61
CA PRO A 137 -5.78 5.33 -16.85
C PRO A 137 -6.18 6.81 -16.97
N TRP A 138 -7.10 7.27 -16.11
CA TRP A 138 -7.67 8.61 -16.11
C TRP A 138 -6.80 9.67 -15.40
N GLN A 139 -5.70 9.26 -14.76
CA GLN A 139 -4.79 10.21 -14.12
C GLN A 139 -3.71 10.69 -15.10
N PRO A 140 -3.51 12.00 -15.25
CA PRO A 140 -2.26 12.53 -15.77
C PRO A 140 -1.15 12.17 -14.78
N ASP A 141 -0.05 11.60 -15.27
CA ASP A 141 1.18 11.48 -14.50
C ASP A 141 1.58 12.89 -14.05
N SER A 142 1.28 13.26 -12.80
CA SER A 142 1.88 14.43 -12.15
C SER A 142 3.32 14.08 -11.77
N LEU A 143 4.13 13.77 -12.79
CA LEU A 143 5.58 13.89 -12.67
C LEU A 143 5.84 15.40 -12.70
N PRO A 144 6.41 15.98 -11.63
CA PRO A 144 7.04 17.29 -11.75
C PRO A 144 8.14 17.12 -12.80
N ASN A 145 7.89 17.63 -14.01
CA ASN A 145 8.93 17.92 -14.97
C ASN A 145 9.62 19.19 -14.45
N ASP A 146 10.57 19.02 -13.54
CA ASP A 146 11.63 19.98 -13.27
C ASP A 146 12.97 19.34 -13.64
#